data_AF-A0A519LR37-F1
#
_entry.id   AF-A0A519LR37-F1
#
_cell.length_a   1.000
_cell.length_b   1.000
_cell.length_c   1.000
_cell.angle_alpha   90.00
_cell.angle_beta   90.00
_cell.angle_gamma   90.00
#
_symmetry.space_group_name_H-M   'P 1'
#
loop_
_entity.id
_entity.type
_entity.pdbx_description
1 polymer ?
#
loop_
_entity_poly.entity_id
_entity_poly.type
_entity_poly.pdbx_seq_one_letter_code
_entity_poly.pdbx_strand_id
1 'polypeptide(L)' 'MKCRHCGSPLQLPFLDLGSAPPSNAYLPEAALRAPETWFPLRVLVCETCWLVQTEDHAGREALFT' A
#
# COMPACT_ATOMS: atom_id res chain seq x y z
N MET A 1 -11.56 6.21 -3.78
CA MET A 1 -11.60 4.73 -3.93
C MET A 1 -12.90 4.16 -3.34
N LYS A 2 -13.24 2.89 -3.59
CA LYS A 2 -14.36 2.20 -2.93
C LYS A 2 -13.84 1.24 -1.88
N CYS A 3 -14.57 1.05 -0.78
CA CYS A 3 -14.24 0.03 0.21
C CYS A 3 -14.27 -1.36 -0.44
N ARG A 4 -13.18 -2.13 -0.31
CA ARG A 4 -13.04 -3.47 -0.89
C ARG A 4 -14.00 -4.51 -0.31
N HIS A 5 -14.60 -4.25 0.85
CA HIS A 5 -15.57 -5.14 1.48
C HIS A 5 -17.02 -4.78 1.14
N CYS A 6 -17.45 -3.55 1.42
CA CYS A 6 -18.86 -3.15 1.29
C CYS A 6 -19.17 -2.24 0.08
N GLY A 7 -18.17 -1.78 -0.66
CA GLY A 7 -18.34 -0.92 -1.84
C GLY A 7 -18.65 0.56 -1.57
N SER A 8 -18.89 0.96 -0.32
CA SER A 8 -19.10 2.37 0.07
C SER A 8 -17.93 3.27 -0.36
N PRO A 9 -18.18 4.58 -0.62
CA PRO A 9 -17.10 5.54 -0.80
C PRO A 9 -16.13 5.53 0.37
N LEU A 10 -14.82 5.52 0.10
CA LEU A 10 -13.78 5.51 1.11
C LEU A 10 -12.94 6.79 0.98
N GLN A 11 -12.96 7.61 2.02
CA GLN A 11 -12.39 8.97 2.02
C GLN A 11 -11.62 9.34 3.30
N LEU A 12 -11.98 8.76 4.46
CA LEU A 12 -11.39 9.12 5.75
C LEU A 12 -9.97 8.53 5.88
N PRO A 13 -8.91 9.36 5.97
CA PRO A 13 -7.56 8.88 6.27
C PRO A 13 -7.51 8.30 7.68
N PHE A 14 -6.88 7.14 7.84
CA PHE A 14 -6.64 6.52 9.14
C PHE A 14 -5.20 6.76 9.59
N LEU A 15 -4.23 6.47 8.72
CA LEU A 15 -2.81 6.63 8.99
C LEU A 15 -2.05 6.80 7.67
N ASP A 16 -1.04 7.66 7.69
CA ASP A 16 -0.08 7.84 6.60
C ASP A 16 1.32 7.53 7.14
N LEU A 17 1.97 6.50 6.59
CA LEU A 17 3.33 6.09 6.93
C LEU A 17 4.36 6.63 5.91
N GLY A 18 3.94 7.51 5.01
CA GLY A 18 4.77 8.04 3.93
C GLY A 18 4.88 7.05 2.77
N SER A 19 6.11 6.73 2.38
CA SER A 19 6.40 5.77 1.32
C SER A 19 7.38 4.72 1.82
N ALA A 20 7.27 3.50 1.30
CA ALA A 20 8.18 2.39 1.62
C ALA A 20 8.34 1.45 0.40
N PRO A 21 9.47 0.72 0.29
CA PRO A 21 9.60 -0.36 -0.69
C PRO A 21 8.76 -1.58 -0.29
N PRO A 22 8.49 -2.53 -1.21
CA PRO A 22 7.87 -3.80 -0.84
C PRO A 22 8.68 -4.53 0.24
N SER A 23 8.00 -4.99 1.29
CA SER A 23 8.64 -5.61 2.46
C SER A 23 9.36 -6.93 2.16
N ASN A 24 9.07 -7.53 1.00
CA ASN A 24 9.62 -8.78 0.52
C ASN A 24 10.56 -8.62 -0.70
N ALA A 25 10.87 -7.39 -1.11
CA ALA A 25 11.83 -7.11 -2.19
C ALA A 25 13.27 -7.08 -1.64
N TYR A 26 13.78 -8.23 -1.19
CA TYR A 26 15.13 -8.33 -0.63
C TYR A 26 16.21 -8.03 -1.68
N LEU A 27 17.21 -7.24 -1.30
CA LEU A 27 18.29 -6.84 -2.20
C LEU A 27 19.53 -7.75 -2.07
N PRO A 28 20.15 -8.18 -3.18
CA PRO A 28 21.50 -8.73 -3.16
C PRO A 28 22.52 -7.63 -2.88
N GLU A 29 23.72 -8.01 -2.39
CA GLU A 29 24.79 -7.07 -2.05
C GLU A 29 25.13 -6.09 -3.19
N ALA A 30 25.15 -6.59 -4.42
CA ALA A 30 25.43 -5.79 -5.61
C ALA A 30 24.41 -4.65 -5.87
N ALA A 31 23.21 -4.76 -5.30
CA ALA A 31 22.12 -3.80 -5.48
C ALA A 31 21.95 -2.80 -4.32
N LEU A 32 22.78 -2.86 -3.27
CA LEU A 32 22.63 -2.00 -2.08
C LEU A 32 22.75 -0.49 -2.35
N ARG A 33 23.34 -0.10 -3.50
CA ARG A 33 23.44 1.30 -3.94
C ARG A 33 22.58 1.60 -5.18
N ALA A 34 21.81 0.63 -5.65
CA ALA A 34 20.89 0.80 -6.75
C ALA A 34 19.60 1.47 -6.24
N PRO A 35 18.84 2.16 -7.11
CA PRO A 35 17.53 2.67 -6.75
C PRO A 35 16.55 1.52 -6.45
N GLU A 36 15.68 1.74 -5.47
CA GLU A 36 14.57 0.84 -5.12
C GLU A 36 13.23 1.38 -5.64
N THR A 37 12.27 0.49 -5.82
CA THR A 37 10.88 0.90 -6.11
C THR A 37 10.16 1.20 -4.79
N TRP A 38 9.53 2.37 -4.69
CA TRP A 38 8.83 2.82 -3.48
C TRP A 38 7.37 3.10 -3.80
N PHE A 39 6.49 2.74 -2.85
CA PHE A 39 5.04 2.96 -2.96
C PHE A 39 4.54 3.79 -1.78
N PRO A 40 3.50 4.62 -1.96
CA PRO A 40 2.83 5.28 -0.85
C PRO A 40 2.19 4.24 0.08
N LEU A 41 2.45 4.36 1.38
CA LEU A 41 1.89 3.51 2.43
C LEU A 41 0.88 4.30 3.25
N ARG A 42 -0.28 4.52 2.65
CA ARG A 42 -1.42 5.20 3.29
C ARG A 42 -2.59 4.23 3.44
N VAL A 43 -3.26 4.31 4.58
CA VAL A 43 -4.46 3.53 4.90
C VAL A 43 -5.63 4.45 5.21
N LEU A 44 -6.80 4.04 4.75
CA LEU A 44 -8.07 4.70 4.97
C LEU A 44 -9.00 3.77 5.74
N VAL A 45 -9.94 4.34 6.49
CA VAL A 45 -10.96 3.60 7.24
C VAL A 45 -12.34 3.84 6.65
N CYS A 46 -13.11 2.77 6.48
CA CYS A 46 -14.49 2.85 6.02
C CYS A 46 -15.42 3.20 7.19
N GLU A 47 -16.14 4.31 7.12
CA GLU A 47 -17.10 4.71 8.16
C GLU A 47 -18.40 3.90 8.16
N THR A 48 -18.61 3.02 7.15
CA THR A 48 -19.79 2.13 7.08
C THR A 48 -19.53 0.75 7.70
N CYS A 49 -18.40 0.12 7.38
CA CYS A 49 -18.09 -1.25 7.80
C CYS A 49 -16.81 -1.37 8.65
N TRP A 50 -16.14 -0.25 8.92
CA TRP A 50 -14.93 -0.15 9.73
C TRP A 50 -13.69 -0.91 9.23
N LEU A 51 -13.72 -1.43 7.99
CA LEU A 51 -12.52 -1.97 7.37
C LEU A 51 -11.49 -0.86 7.15
N VAL A 52 -10.32 -1.02 7.79
CA VAL A 52 -9.10 -0.28 7.49
C VAL A 52 -8.38 -0.98 6.34
N GLN A 53 -8.01 -0.24 5.30
CA GLN A 53 -7.41 -0.80 4.07
C GLN A 53 -6.45 0.18 3.41
N THR A 54 -5.48 -0.34 2.67
CA THR A 54 -4.51 0.44 1.89
C THR A 54 -5.13 1.02 0.63
N GLU A 55 -4.61 2.16 0.20
CA GLU A 55 -4.82 2.65 -1.17
C GLU A 55 -4.31 1.64 -2.22
N ASP A 56 -4.89 1.68 -3.41
CA ASP A 56 -4.56 0.73 -4.49
C ASP A 56 -3.46 1.31 -5.39
N HIS A 57 -2.21 1.28 -4.91
CA HIS A 57 -1.05 1.85 -5.62
C HIS A 57 -0.18 0.81 -6.35
N ALA A 58 -0.12 -0.42 -5.84
CA ALA A 58 0.70 -1.50 -6.41
C ALA A 58 -0.17 -2.72 -6.74
N GLY A 59 -0.10 -3.18 -7.99
CA GLY A 59 -0.72 -4.44 -8.39
C GLY A 59 0.03 -5.64 -7.82
N ARG A 60 -0.66 -6.79 -7.70
CA ARG A 60 -0.08 -8.07 -7.24
C ARG A 60 1.25 -8.39 -7.95
N GLU A 61 1.34 -8.04 -9.22
CA GLU A 61 2.47 -8.44 -10.07
C GLU A 61 3.75 -7.67 -9.75
N ALA A 62 3.62 -6.55 -9.05
CA ALA A 62 4.76 -5.78 -8.53
C ALA A 62 5.19 -6.22 -7.12
N LEU A 63 4.37 -7.01 -6.42
CA LEU A 63 4.60 -7.42 -5.03
C LEU A 63 4.96 -8.89 -4.86
N PHE A 64 4.60 -9.75 -5.82
CA PHE A 64 4.78 -11.21 -5.70
C PHE A 64 5.45 -11.79 -6.94
N THR A 65 6.72 -11.39 -7.16
CA THR A 65 7.60 -11.89 -8.22
C THR A 65 8.43 -13.08 -7.78
#